data_AF-A0A357APT9-F1
#
_entry.id   AF-A0A357APT9-F1
#
_cell.length_a   1.000
_cell.length_b   1.000
_cell.length_c   1.000
_cell.angle_alpha   90.00
_cell.angle_beta   90.00
_cell.angle_gamma   90.00
#
_symmetry.space_group_name_H-M   'P 1'
#
loop_
_entity.id
_entity.type
_entity.pdbx_description
1 polymer ?
#
loop_
_entity_poly.entity_id
_entity_poly.type
_entity_poly.pdbx_seq_one_letter_code
_entity_poly.pdbx_strand_id
1 'polypeptide(L)'
;MKDEETIFQYLKKVKRKLRINKSIKSLLVFASIGAVLSALIMGYSKIFPFYYAVPAALIAAGALVVTGIFYVLFKKISNKSAAKVLDETIGNEKISTAVEYMKSEGTIVKKQRSDAAAALRGYGSIAVDKLKLFDKKTAILSLILLVLIAGNVALTFVKTAAVKTAEENHDSKVQAKVIEEEVKATIEKLADIQENNDNTFNEQELAALSELQKSLEMTQKELSKVKNSKMLADARNQTAMKAEELQKMLNDIANGKMEGSKDPDDENNESEDEEDKENKEEKQQEKQKKLADAQNQLGNLAVNNGGKKLASANPNAGDPSGKNGNSGKNGNNENGEDGKNGENGNSGNGN
;
A
#
# COMPACT_ATOMS: atom_id res chain seq x y z
N MET A 1 39.48 -10.24 -51.37
CA MET A 1 38.66 -11.05 -50.46
C MET A 1 39.29 -11.18 -49.06
N LYS A 2 40.49 -11.76 -48.88
CA LYS A 2 41.11 -11.92 -47.55
C LYS A 2 41.33 -10.61 -46.76
N ASP A 3 41.64 -9.52 -47.44
CA ASP A 3 41.91 -8.22 -46.80
C ASP A 3 40.64 -7.51 -46.31
N GLU A 4 39.54 -7.60 -47.07
CA GLU A 4 38.23 -7.07 -46.67
C GLU A 4 37.69 -7.80 -45.45
N GLU A 5 37.81 -9.13 -45.44
CA GLU A 5 37.40 -9.96 -44.30
C GLU A 5 38.20 -9.58 -43.04
N THR A 6 39.51 -9.37 -43.19
CA THR A 6 40.38 -8.91 -42.09
C THR A 6 39.87 -7.57 -41.53
N ILE A 7 39.58 -6.60 -42.40
CA ILE A 7 39.06 -5.28 -41.99
C ILE A 7 37.72 -5.41 -41.25
N PHE A 8 36.78 -6.21 -41.77
CA PHE A 8 35.48 -6.42 -41.13
C PHE A 8 35.59 -7.13 -39.76
N GLN A 9 36.50 -8.09 -39.60
CA GLN A 9 36.72 -8.78 -38.33
C GLN A 9 37.19 -7.80 -37.24
N TYR A 10 38.16 -6.93 -37.54
CA TYR A 10 38.63 -5.91 -36.58
C TYR A 10 37.57 -4.84 -36.31
N LEU A 11 36.85 -4.38 -37.34
CA LEU A 11 35.73 -3.45 -37.16
C LEU A 11 34.64 -4.04 -36.26
N LYS A 12 34.31 -5.33 -36.40
CA LYS A 12 33.32 -5.99 -35.53
C LYS A 12 33.75 -5.98 -34.07
N LYS A 13 35.04 -6.27 -33.78
CA LYS A 13 35.61 -6.23 -32.42
C LYS A 13 35.56 -4.82 -31.83
N VAL A 14 35.96 -3.80 -32.59
CA VAL A 14 35.90 -2.39 -32.14
C VAL A 14 34.48 -1.91 -31.95
N LYS A 15 33.57 -2.23 -32.88
CA LYS A 15 32.13 -1.90 -32.74
C LYS A 15 31.55 -2.49 -31.48
N ARG A 16 31.91 -3.72 -31.11
CA ARG A 16 31.45 -4.35 -29.86
C ARG A 16 31.95 -3.58 -28.64
N LYS A 17 33.26 -3.28 -28.55
CA LYS A 17 33.83 -2.51 -27.43
C LYS A 17 33.25 -1.09 -27.35
N LEU A 18 33.10 -0.40 -28.48
CA LEU A 18 32.49 0.94 -28.55
C LEU A 18 31.01 0.92 -28.17
N ARG A 19 30.27 -0.12 -28.56
CA ARG A 19 28.88 -0.31 -28.14
C ARG A 19 28.83 -0.43 -26.63
N ILE A 20 29.62 -1.31 -26.03
CA ILE A 20 29.66 -1.51 -24.57
C ILE A 20 30.01 -0.20 -23.85
N ASN A 21 31.06 0.52 -24.26
CA ASN A 21 31.44 1.79 -23.62
C ASN A 21 30.34 2.86 -23.72
N LYS A 22 29.76 3.06 -24.91
CA LYS A 22 28.63 4.00 -25.08
C LYS A 22 27.40 3.56 -24.30
N SER A 23 27.15 2.25 -24.20
CA SER A 23 26.05 1.67 -23.42
C SER A 23 26.20 2.00 -21.95
N ILE A 24 27.38 1.74 -21.38
CA ILE A 24 27.70 2.03 -19.97
C ILE A 24 27.52 3.53 -19.70
N LYS A 25 28.09 4.41 -20.54
CA LYS A 25 27.95 5.86 -20.38
C LYS A 25 26.50 6.33 -20.45
N SER A 26 25.76 5.89 -21.45
CA SER A 26 24.34 6.26 -21.57
C SER A 26 23.54 5.75 -20.39
N LEU A 27 23.72 4.48 -19.98
CA LEU A 27 23.02 3.92 -18.84
C LEU A 27 23.34 4.66 -17.54
N LEU A 28 24.61 5.01 -17.31
CA LEU A 28 25.01 5.83 -16.16
C LEU A 28 24.33 7.21 -16.19
N VAL A 29 24.24 7.87 -17.34
CA VAL A 29 23.54 9.16 -17.46
C VAL A 29 22.05 9.02 -17.14
N PHE A 30 21.37 8.03 -17.72
CA PHE A 30 19.95 7.78 -17.43
C PHE A 30 19.72 7.42 -15.96
N ALA A 31 20.59 6.61 -15.37
CA ALA A 31 20.55 6.30 -13.95
C ALA A 31 20.80 7.53 -13.07
N SER A 32 21.74 8.40 -13.43
CA SER A 32 21.99 9.67 -12.70
C SER A 32 20.78 10.60 -12.77
N ILE A 33 20.16 10.76 -13.95
CA ILE A 33 18.93 11.55 -14.10
C ILE A 33 17.81 10.96 -13.24
N GLY A 34 17.65 9.63 -13.23
CA GLY A 34 16.67 8.95 -12.38
C GLY A 34 16.94 9.14 -10.90
N ALA A 35 18.20 9.11 -10.46
CA ALA A 35 18.58 9.33 -9.08
C ALA A 35 18.33 10.79 -8.64
N VAL A 36 18.57 11.77 -9.52
CA VAL A 36 18.24 13.18 -9.26
C VAL A 36 16.72 13.36 -9.16
N LEU A 37 15.96 12.80 -10.10
CA LEU A 37 14.49 12.88 -10.07
C LEU A 37 13.91 12.24 -8.80
N SER A 38 14.46 11.09 -8.40
CA SER A 38 14.10 10.43 -7.14
C SER A 38 14.37 11.30 -5.92
N ALA A 39 15.54 11.95 -5.89
CA ALA A 39 15.91 12.86 -4.80
C ALA A 39 14.96 14.06 -4.71
N LEU A 40 14.51 14.59 -5.86
CA LEU A 40 13.51 15.65 -5.89
C LEU A 40 12.16 15.20 -5.33
N ILE A 41 11.67 14.01 -5.70
CA ILE A 41 10.42 13.43 -5.17
C ILE A 41 10.51 13.22 -3.65
N MET A 42 11.63 12.65 -3.18
CA MET A 42 11.87 12.44 -1.75
C MET A 42 12.00 13.76 -0.99
N GLY A 43 12.69 14.76 -1.55
CA GLY A 43 12.80 16.09 -0.97
C GLY A 43 11.44 16.78 -0.87
N TYR A 44 10.63 16.69 -1.92
CA TYR A 44 9.27 17.24 -1.94
C TYR A 44 8.40 16.64 -0.84
N SER A 45 8.49 15.32 -0.62
CA SER A 45 7.78 14.62 0.46
C SER A 45 8.17 15.05 1.88
N LYS A 46 9.32 15.71 2.06
CA LYS A 46 9.71 16.23 3.39
C LYS A 46 9.01 17.54 3.71
N ILE A 47 8.57 18.28 2.69
CA ILE A 47 7.86 19.55 2.81
C ILE A 47 6.34 19.30 2.78
N PHE A 48 5.88 18.43 1.89
CA PHE A 48 4.47 18.09 1.73
C PHE A 48 4.17 16.65 2.17
N PRO A 49 3.08 16.40 2.92
CA PRO A 49 2.76 15.07 3.44
C PRO A 49 2.32 14.13 2.31
N PHE A 50 3.30 13.46 1.69
CA PHE A 50 3.11 12.50 0.60
C PHE A 50 3.62 11.12 1.01
N TYR A 51 2.70 10.22 1.36
CA TYR A 51 3.04 8.88 1.87
C TYR A 51 3.76 8.00 0.81
N TYR A 52 3.33 8.08 -0.45
CA TYR A 52 3.85 7.25 -1.54
C TYR A 52 5.17 7.76 -2.15
N ALA A 53 5.95 8.57 -1.43
CA ALA A 53 7.16 9.19 -1.94
C ALA A 53 8.24 8.18 -2.35
N VAL A 54 8.50 7.19 -1.49
CA VAL A 54 9.49 6.13 -1.76
C VAL A 54 9.09 5.29 -2.98
N PRO A 55 7.88 4.69 -3.05
CA PRO A 55 7.51 3.90 -4.23
C PRO A 55 7.43 4.77 -5.50
N ALA A 56 6.94 6.01 -5.44
CA ALA A 56 6.92 6.91 -6.59
C ALA A 56 8.34 7.24 -7.10
N ALA A 57 9.29 7.50 -6.19
CA ALA A 57 10.68 7.73 -6.55
C ALA A 57 11.30 6.50 -7.22
N LEU A 58 11.08 5.30 -6.66
CA LEU A 58 11.57 4.06 -7.25
C LEU A 58 11.00 3.79 -8.65
N ILE A 59 9.70 4.01 -8.85
CA ILE A 59 9.06 3.87 -10.16
C ILE A 59 9.65 4.87 -11.16
N ALA A 60 9.82 6.14 -10.76
CA ALA A 60 10.39 7.17 -11.62
C ALA A 60 11.84 6.88 -12.02
N ALA A 61 12.70 6.47 -11.08
CA ALA A 61 14.05 6.03 -11.37
C ALA A 61 14.06 4.80 -12.28
N GLY A 62 13.26 3.79 -11.96
CA GLY A 62 13.16 2.55 -12.73
C GLY A 62 12.77 2.81 -14.19
N ALA A 63 11.77 3.65 -14.43
CA ALA A 63 11.31 4.02 -15.77
C ALA A 63 12.43 4.68 -16.61
N LEU A 64 13.25 5.53 -16.00
CA LEU A 64 14.38 6.17 -16.70
C LEU A 64 15.50 5.19 -17.03
N VAL A 65 15.80 4.25 -16.13
CA VAL A 65 16.77 3.17 -16.40
C VAL A 65 16.29 2.30 -17.56
N VAL A 66 15.01 1.89 -17.55
CA VAL A 66 14.39 1.11 -18.62
C VAL A 66 14.45 1.87 -19.95
N THR A 67 14.13 3.17 -19.95
CA THR A 67 14.25 4.03 -21.13
C THR A 67 15.70 4.08 -21.65
N GLY A 68 16.68 4.16 -20.74
CA GLY A 68 18.09 4.11 -21.09
C GLY A 68 18.51 2.78 -21.72
N ILE A 69 17.97 1.65 -21.24
CA ILE A 69 18.20 0.33 -21.83
C ILE A 69 17.66 0.29 -23.25
N PHE A 70 16.40 0.70 -23.47
CA PHE A 70 15.83 0.78 -24.81
C PHE A 70 16.64 1.68 -25.74
N TYR A 71 17.02 2.87 -25.28
CA TYR A 71 17.86 3.81 -26.03
C TYR A 71 19.17 3.15 -26.51
N VAL A 72 19.83 2.41 -25.62
CA VAL A 72 21.08 1.70 -25.94
C VAL A 72 20.86 0.56 -26.94
N LEU A 73 19.79 -0.21 -26.80
CA LEU A 73 19.47 -1.32 -27.69
C LEU A 73 19.20 -0.84 -29.13
N PHE A 74 18.51 0.28 -29.29
CA PHE A 74 18.18 0.83 -30.62
C PHE A 74 19.32 1.63 -31.27
N LYS A 75 20.32 2.08 -30.50
CA LYS A 75 21.41 2.91 -31.01
C LYS A 75 22.43 2.11 -31.82
N LYS A 76 22.34 2.20 -33.16
CA LYS A 76 23.30 1.59 -34.09
C LYS A 76 24.62 2.37 -34.13
N ILE A 77 25.75 1.65 -34.15
CA ILE A 77 27.08 2.22 -34.40
C ILE A 77 27.46 1.98 -35.87
N SER A 78 27.77 3.06 -36.58
CA SER A 78 28.21 3.02 -37.97
C SER A 78 29.65 2.46 -38.11
N ASN A 79 29.91 1.79 -39.24
CA ASN A 79 31.25 1.29 -39.59
C ASN A 79 32.26 2.44 -39.74
N LYS A 80 31.82 3.61 -40.24
CA LYS A 80 32.67 4.81 -40.38
C LYS A 80 33.15 5.33 -39.02
N SER A 81 32.31 5.28 -37.99
CA SER A 81 32.69 5.67 -36.63
C SER A 81 33.69 4.71 -36.00
N ALA A 82 33.57 3.40 -36.27
CA ALA A 82 34.53 2.42 -35.76
C ALA A 82 35.88 2.49 -36.48
N ALA A 83 35.87 2.79 -37.78
CA ALA A 83 37.08 2.99 -38.57
C ALA A 83 37.86 4.23 -38.11
N LYS A 84 37.18 5.36 -37.84
CA LYS A 84 37.82 6.56 -37.29
C LYS A 84 38.51 6.33 -35.95
N VAL A 85 37.87 5.60 -35.04
CA VAL A 85 38.47 5.27 -33.73
C VAL A 85 39.72 4.39 -33.87
N LEU A 86 39.71 3.45 -34.84
CA LEU A 86 40.89 2.65 -35.15
C LEU A 86 42.03 3.50 -35.72
N ASP A 87 41.71 4.41 -36.64
CA ASP A 87 42.67 5.34 -37.23
C ASP A 87 43.30 6.25 -36.17
N GLU A 88 42.50 6.80 -35.25
CA GLU A 88 42.97 7.60 -34.11
C GLU A 88 43.89 6.81 -33.17
N THR A 89 43.64 5.51 -33.01
CA THR A 89 44.43 4.66 -32.09
C THR A 89 45.73 4.16 -32.74
N ILE A 90 45.73 3.94 -34.06
CA ILE A 90 46.88 3.47 -34.85
C ILE A 90 47.72 4.64 -35.36
N GLY A 91 47.16 5.86 -35.40
CA GLY A 91 47.83 7.09 -35.84
C GLY A 91 47.93 7.23 -37.36
N ASN A 92 46.98 6.69 -38.13
CA ASN A 92 46.98 6.72 -39.61
C ASN A 92 45.53 6.72 -40.16
N GLU A 93 45.22 7.44 -41.24
CA GLU A 93 43.86 7.53 -41.84
C GLU A 93 43.51 6.40 -42.84
N LYS A 94 44.23 5.28 -42.78
CA LYS A 94 44.17 4.24 -43.81
C LYS A 94 42.90 3.40 -43.73
N ILE A 95 42.31 3.22 -42.53
CA ILE A 95 41.18 2.31 -42.33
C ILE A 95 39.86 3.00 -42.66
N SER A 96 39.68 4.27 -42.28
CA SER A 96 38.48 5.04 -42.65
C SER A 96 38.37 5.21 -44.17
N THR A 97 39.49 5.53 -44.83
CA THR A 97 39.57 5.64 -46.30
C THR A 97 39.22 4.31 -46.98
N ALA A 98 39.80 3.19 -46.51
CA ALA A 98 39.49 1.87 -47.05
C ALA A 98 38.02 1.46 -46.84
N VAL A 99 37.40 1.86 -45.72
CA VAL A 99 35.98 1.61 -45.42
C VAL A 99 35.05 2.47 -46.28
N GLU A 100 35.46 3.69 -46.64
CA GLU A 100 34.70 4.58 -47.52
C GLU A 100 34.65 4.05 -48.96
N TYR A 101 35.80 3.56 -49.47
CA TYR A 101 35.91 2.97 -50.81
C TYR A 101 35.73 1.45 -50.84
N MET A 102 35.09 0.86 -49.81
CA MET A 102 34.97 -0.60 -49.65
C MET A 102 34.16 -1.28 -50.77
N LYS A 103 33.28 -0.54 -51.46
CA LYS A 103 32.46 -1.05 -52.58
C LYS A 103 33.00 -0.63 -53.97
N SER A 104 34.04 0.19 -54.02
CA SER A 104 34.58 0.72 -55.27
C SER A 104 35.56 -0.27 -55.93
N GLU A 105 35.62 -0.30 -57.25
CA GLU A 105 36.59 -1.13 -57.97
C GLU A 105 37.74 -0.27 -58.52
N GLY A 106 38.94 -0.85 -58.61
CA GLY A 106 40.12 -0.17 -59.13
C GLY A 106 41.42 -0.62 -58.47
N THR A 107 42.53 -0.51 -59.20
CA THR A 107 43.87 -0.94 -58.76
C THR A 107 44.33 -0.16 -57.52
N ILE A 108 44.06 1.15 -57.48
CA ILE A 108 44.39 2.02 -56.34
C ILE A 108 43.58 1.61 -55.10
N VAL A 109 42.29 1.32 -55.27
CA VAL A 109 41.40 0.89 -54.18
C VAL A 109 41.83 -0.47 -53.61
N LYS A 110 42.24 -1.41 -54.47
CA LYS A 110 42.80 -2.71 -54.04
C LYS A 110 44.07 -2.52 -53.20
N LYS A 111 44.96 -1.60 -53.61
CA LYS A 111 46.18 -1.26 -52.86
C LYS A 111 45.85 -0.64 -51.50
N GLN A 112 44.90 0.29 -51.44
CA GLN A 112 44.44 0.90 -50.19
C GLN A 112 43.86 -0.13 -49.20
N ARG A 113 43.09 -1.11 -49.69
CA ARG A 113 42.56 -2.20 -48.85
C ARG A 113 43.67 -3.09 -48.29
N SER A 114 44.66 -3.45 -49.12
CA SER A 114 45.83 -4.23 -48.70
C SER A 114 46.63 -3.49 -47.63
N ASP A 115 46.89 -2.20 -47.83
CA ASP A 115 47.63 -1.36 -46.88
C ASP A 115 46.89 -1.23 -45.54
N ALA A 116 45.56 -1.06 -45.57
CA ALA A 116 44.73 -1.02 -44.37
C ALA A 116 44.70 -2.37 -43.63
N ALA A 117 44.61 -3.48 -44.36
CA ALA A 117 44.64 -4.82 -43.77
C ALA A 117 46.02 -5.14 -43.17
N ALA A 118 47.12 -4.72 -43.80
CA ALA A 118 48.47 -4.87 -43.25
C ALA A 118 48.64 -4.07 -41.95
N ALA A 119 48.16 -2.83 -41.90
CA ALA A 119 48.16 -2.01 -40.67
C ALA A 119 47.36 -2.68 -39.53
N LEU A 120 46.21 -3.28 -39.84
CA LEU A 120 45.39 -4.01 -38.86
C LEU A 120 46.02 -5.32 -38.40
N ARG A 121 46.72 -6.05 -39.27
CA ARG A 121 47.46 -7.27 -38.87
C ARG A 121 48.63 -6.93 -37.93
N GLY A 122 49.33 -5.83 -38.19
CA GLY A 122 50.45 -5.39 -37.35
C GLY A 122 50.04 -4.78 -36.01
N TYR A 123 49.07 -3.86 -36.02
CA TYR A 123 48.75 -3.03 -34.85
C TYR A 123 47.29 -3.14 -34.38
N GLY A 124 46.42 -3.82 -35.13
CA GLY A 124 44.98 -3.84 -34.88
C GLY A 124 44.58 -4.48 -33.54
N SER A 125 45.27 -5.54 -33.10
CA SER A 125 44.99 -6.17 -31.79
C SER A 125 45.35 -5.22 -30.64
N ILE A 126 46.52 -4.59 -30.70
CA ILE A 126 46.98 -3.60 -29.72
C ILE A 126 46.04 -2.39 -29.70
N ALA A 127 45.59 -1.93 -30.87
CA ALA A 127 44.64 -0.82 -30.97
C ALA A 127 43.28 -1.17 -30.36
N VAL A 128 42.75 -2.37 -30.63
CA VAL A 128 41.52 -2.87 -30.01
C VAL A 128 41.65 -2.95 -28.49
N ASP A 129 42.80 -3.32 -27.96
CA ASP A 129 43.03 -3.48 -26.51
C ASP A 129 43.33 -2.17 -25.79
N LYS A 130 43.92 -1.19 -26.48
CA LYS A 130 44.06 0.19 -25.96
C LYS A 130 42.72 0.91 -25.77
N LEU A 131 41.64 0.45 -26.42
CA LEU A 131 40.30 0.99 -26.20
C LEU A 131 39.81 0.64 -24.79
N LYS A 132 39.99 1.58 -23.87
CA LYS A 132 39.51 1.48 -22.49
C LYS A 132 37.98 1.46 -22.48
N LEU A 133 37.42 0.43 -21.83
CA LEU A 133 35.98 0.35 -21.56
C LEU A 133 35.55 1.38 -20.51
N PHE A 134 36.44 1.66 -19.55
CA PHE A 134 36.25 2.65 -18.49
C PHE A 134 37.30 3.77 -18.65
N ASP A 135 36.82 4.98 -18.94
CA ASP A 135 37.64 6.19 -18.91
C ASP A 135 37.44 6.98 -17.60
N LYS A 136 38.30 7.97 -17.33
CA LYS A 136 38.20 8.80 -16.12
C LYS A 136 36.81 9.46 -15.99
N LYS A 137 36.17 9.82 -17.11
CA LYS A 137 34.83 10.42 -17.13
C LYS A 137 33.77 9.43 -16.65
N THR A 138 33.83 8.17 -17.07
CA THR A 138 32.93 7.11 -16.58
C THR A 138 33.12 6.85 -15.09
N ALA A 139 34.36 6.86 -14.60
CA ALA A 139 34.65 6.68 -13.18
C ALA A 139 34.05 7.81 -12.32
N ILE A 140 34.23 9.06 -12.76
CA ILE A 140 33.62 10.23 -12.09
C ILE A 140 32.10 10.13 -12.11
N LEU A 141 31.50 9.78 -13.26
CA LEU A 141 30.04 9.65 -13.37
C LEU A 141 29.49 8.53 -12.49
N SER A 142 30.20 7.39 -12.39
CA SER A 142 29.81 6.32 -11.47
C SER A 142 29.93 6.73 -10.00
N LEU A 143 30.93 7.54 -9.64
CA LEU A 143 31.07 8.06 -8.29
C LEU A 143 29.93 9.02 -7.95
N ILE A 144 29.57 9.93 -8.86
CA ILE A 144 28.43 10.84 -8.70
C ILE A 144 27.14 10.04 -8.50
N LEU A 145 26.90 9.01 -9.33
CA LEU A 145 25.74 8.14 -9.20
C LEU A 145 25.72 7.45 -7.82
N LEU A 146 26.85 6.95 -7.35
CA LEU A 146 26.96 6.31 -6.04
C LEU A 146 26.63 7.27 -4.90
N VAL A 147 27.14 8.51 -4.96
CA VAL A 147 26.82 9.57 -3.98
C VAL A 147 25.33 9.91 -4.01
N LEU A 148 24.72 10.01 -5.19
CA LEU A 148 23.27 10.26 -5.30
C LEU A 148 22.45 9.12 -4.71
N ILE A 149 22.82 7.86 -4.97
CA ILE A 149 22.14 6.69 -4.40
C ILE A 149 22.27 6.71 -2.87
N ALA A 150 23.48 6.93 -2.34
CA ALA A 150 23.71 7.00 -0.90
C ALA A 150 22.91 8.15 -0.24
N GLY A 151 22.84 9.33 -0.87
CA GLY A 151 22.03 10.45 -0.40
C GLY A 151 20.54 10.14 -0.38
N ASN A 152 20.03 9.46 -1.41
CA ASN A 152 18.64 8.99 -1.46
C ASN A 152 18.33 8.01 -0.32
N VAL A 153 19.24 7.06 -0.05
CA VAL A 153 19.10 6.13 1.09
C VAL A 153 19.15 6.89 2.42
N ALA A 154 20.02 7.88 2.59
CA ALA A 154 20.02 8.70 3.80
C ALA A 154 18.68 9.43 4.01
N LEU A 155 18.07 9.96 2.95
CA LEU A 155 16.79 10.65 3.00
C LEU A 155 15.61 9.76 3.43
N THR A 156 15.69 8.43 3.24
CA THR A 156 14.65 7.53 3.73
C THR A 156 14.63 7.42 5.25
N PHE A 157 15.80 7.59 5.91
CA PHE A 157 15.89 7.52 7.38
C PHE A 157 15.51 8.83 8.09
N VAL A 158 15.44 9.95 7.37
CA VAL A 158 15.06 11.25 7.96
C VAL A 158 13.54 11.28 8.16
N LYS A 159 13.08 11.07 9.40
CA LYS A 159 11.66 11.25 9.76
C LYS A 159 11.38 12.73 10.00
N THR A 160 10.69 13.39 9.06
CA THR A 160 10.22 14.77 9.23
C THR A 160 8.76 14.82 9.67
N ALA A 161 8.31 15.96 10.17
CA ALA A 161 6.91 16.16 10.57
C ALA A 161 5.93 15.82 9.44
N ALA A 162 6.23 16.20 8.19
CA ALA A 162 5.40 15.88 7.03
C ALA A 162 5.29 14.37 6.77
N VAL A 163 6.37 13.61 6.98
CA VAL A 163 6.36 12.14 6.84
C VAL A 163 5.48 11.53 7.92
N LYS A 164 5.60 12.00 9.16
CA LYS A 164 4.76 11.55 10.28
C LYS A 164 3.28 11.84 10.03
N THR A 165 2.96 13.05 9.58
CA THR A 165 1.58 13.42 9.21
C THR A 165 1.05 12.56 8.05
N ALA A 166 1.89 12.20 7.08
CA ALA A 166 1.50 11.33 5.97
C ALA A 166 1.19 9.90 6.45
N GLU A 167 2.00 9.36 7.38
CA GLU A 167 1.79 8.07 8.04
C GLU A 167 0.50 8.09 8.87
N GLU A 168 0.33 9.08 9.75
CA GLU A 168 -0.88 9.26 10.57
C GLU A 168 -2.15 9.38 9.69
N ASN A 169 -2.08 10.10 8.57
CA ASN A 169 -3.20 10.21 7.63
C ASN A 169 -3.49 8.90 6.88
N HIS A 170 -2.47 8.11 6.56
CA HIS A 170 -2.65 6.80 5.94
C HIS A 170 -3.31 5.83 6.94
N ASP A 171 -2.79 5.76 8.15
CA ASP A 171 -3.36 4.94 9.23
C ASP A 171 -4.80 5.34 9.50
N SER A 172 -5.10 6.65 9.46
CA SER A 172 -6.46 7.13 9.64
C SER A 172 -7.41 6.63 8.55
N LYS A 173 -6.95 6.54 7.30
CA LYS A 173 -7.72 5.98 6.18
C LYS A 173 -7.88 4.47 6.29
N VAL A 174 -6.84 3.76 6.72
CA VAL A 174 -6.90 2.30 6.93
C VAL A 174 -7.90 1.99 8.02
N GLN A 175 -7.83 2.69 9.15
CA GLN A 175 -8.78 2.53 10.24
C GLN A 175 -10.22 2.88 9.83
N ALA A 176 -10.40 3.96 9.06
CA ALA A 176 -11.73 4.30 8.53
C ALA A 176 -12.30 3.19 7.64
N LYS A 177 -11.48 2.56 6.79
CA LYS A 177 -11.90 1.43 5.96
C LYS A 177 -12.29 0.20 6.78
N VAL A 178 -11.61 -0.09 7.88
CA VAL A 178 -11.99 -1.21 8.76
C VAL A 178 -13.39 -0.97 9.34
N ILE A 179 -13.66 0.25 9.84
CA ILE A 179 -14.98 0.61 10.36
C ILE A 179 -16.02 0.60 9.22
N GLU A 180 -15.65 1.05 8.02
CA GLU A 180 -16.51 1.02 6.83
C GLU A 180 -16.97 -0.41 6.48
N GLU A 181 -16.07 -1.39 6.56
CA GLU A 181 -16.39 -2.81 6.35
C GLU A 181 -17.27 -3.38 7.48
N GLU A 182 -17.05 -2.99 8.75
CA GLU A 182 -17.93 -3.38 9.87
C GLU A 182 -19.36 -2.83 9.70
N VAL A 183 -19.47 -1.57 9.26
CA VAL A 183 -20.76 -0.95 8.92
C VAL A 183 -21.40 -1.66 7.72
N LYS A 184 -20.63 -1.98 6.67
CA LYS A 184 -21.11 -2.72 5.50
C LYS A 184 -21.65 -4.10 5.88
N ALA A 185 -20.95 -4.84 6.74
CA ALA A 185 -21.42 -6.13 7.22
C ALA A 185 -22.76 -6.00 7.96
N THR A 186 -22.94 -4.93 8.74
CA THR A 186 -24.20 -4.67 9.44
C THR A 186 -25.34 -4.34 8.47
N ILE A 187 -25.08 -3.54 7.43
CA ILE A 187 -26.03 -3.25 6.34
C ILE A 187 -26.47 -4.54 5.66
N GLU A 188 -25.53 -5.43 5.32
CA GLU A 188 -25.83 -6.72 4.68
C GLU A 188 -26.72 -7.60 5.56
N LYS A 189 -26.48 -7.66 6.87
CA LYS A 189 -27.35 -8.40 7.80
C LYS A 189 -28.76 -7.81 7.88
N LEU A 190 -28.90 -6.49 7.90
CA LEU A 190 -30.21 -5.84 7.90
C LEU A 190 -30.98 -6.14 6.60
N ALA A 191 -30.29 -6.11 5.46
CA ALA A 191 -30.88 -6.47 4.17
C ALA A 191 -31.33 -7.94 4.14
N ASP A 192 -30.51 -8.86 4.67
CA ASP A 192 -30.85 -10.29 4.78
C ASP A 192 -32.08 -10.51 5.67
N ILE A 193 -32.19 -9.80 6.80
CA ILE A 193 -33.38 -9.84 7.67
C ILE A 193 -34.63 -9.37 6.92
N GLN A 194 -34.52 -8.34 6.09
CA GLN A 194 -35.65 -7.80 5.32
C GLN A 194 -36.09 -8.72 4.18
N GLU A 195 -35.13 -9.35 3.49
CA GLU A 195 -35.40 -10.29 2.39
C GLU A 195 -35.94 -11.63 2.90
N ASN A 196 -35.36 -12.17 3.98
CA ASN A 196 -35.68 -13.47 4.58
C ASN A 196 -36.54 -13.32 5.85
N ASN A 197 -37.57 -12.50 5.75
CA ASN A 197 -38.38 -12.11 6.90
C ASN A 197 -39.52 -13.09 7.25
N ASP A 198 -39.92 -14.01 6.37
CA ASP A 198 -40.98 -15.02 6.57
C ASP A 198 -42.31 -14.51 7.20
N ASN A 199 -42.71 -13.26 6.94
CA ASN A 199 -43.83 -12.58 7.62
C ASN A 199 -43.66 -12.46 9.15
N THR A 200 -42.44 -12.63 9.66
CA THR A 200 -42.07 -12.41 11.06
C THR A 200 -42.20 -10.93 11.42
N PHE A 201 -41.95 -10.00 10.47
CA PHE A 201 -41.99 -8.54 10.70
C PHE A 201 -43.18 -7.87 9.99
N ASN A 202 -43.76 -6.84 10.62
CA ASN A 202 -44.83 -6.04 10.02
C ASN A 202 -44.29 -4.90 9.13
N GLU A 203 -45.17 -4.20 8.40
CA GLU A 203 -44.78 -3.14 7.47
C GLU A 203 -44.04 -1.97 8.14
N GLN A 204 -44.44 -1.60 9.37
CA GLN A 204 -43.80 -0.52 10.12
C GLN A 204 -42.39 -0.90 10.59
N GLU A 205 -42.21 -2.15 11.06
CA GLU A 205 -40.92 -2.69 11.46
C GLU A 205 -39.96 -2.82 10.27
N LEU A 206 -40.47 -3.26 9.10
CA LEU A 206 -39.69 -3.29 7.86
C LEU A 206 -39.29 -1.88 7.40
N ALA A 207 -40.19 -0.89 7.53
CA ALA A 207 -39.88 0.50 7.26
C ALA A 207 -38.80 1.05 8.20
N ALA A 208 -38.88 0.73 9.50
CA ALA A 208 -37.85 1.10 10.47
C ALA A 208 -36.50 0.45 10.13
N LEU A 209 -36.46 -0.85 9.83
CA LEU A 209 -35.22 -1.53 9.38
C LEU A 209 -34.62 -0.87 8.13
N SER A 210 -35.46 -0.40 7.20
CA SER A 210 -34.99 0.32 6.01
C SER A 210 -34.39 1.68 6.34
N GLU A 211 -34.96 2.38 7.32
CA GLU A 211 -34.39 3.63 7.84
C GLU A 211 -33.04 3.40 8.54
N LEU A 212 -32.91 2.32 9.33
CA LEU A 212 -31.64 1.94 9.94
C LEU A 212 -30.56 1.69 8.87
N GLN A 213 -30.91 0.92 7.83
CA GLN A 213 -30.01 0.62 6.72
C GLN A 213 -29.54 1.91 6.03
N LYS A 214 -30.45 2.83 5.71
CA LYS A 214 -30.12 4.13 5.10
C LYS A 214 -29.20 4.97 5.99
N SER A 215 -29.44 4.97 7.30
CA SER A 215 -28.59 5.68 8.26
C SER A 215 -27.15 5.12 8.31
N LEU A 216 -27.01 3.79 8.24
CA LEU A 216 -25.71 3.13 8.14
C LEU A 216 -25.03 3.39 6.81
N GLU A 217 -25.74 3.39 5.68
CA GLU A 217 -25.19 3.74 4.36
C GLU A 217 -24.64 5.18 4.34
N MET A 218 -25.33 6.11 4.98
CA MET A 218 -24.82 7.47 5.15
C MET A 218 -23.53 7.50 5.97
N THR A 219 -23.47 6.72 7.04
CA THR A 219 -22.27 6.58 7.90
C THR A 219 -21.10 5.96 7.15
N GLN A 220 -21.35 4.91 6.36
CA GLN A 220 -20.37 4.30 5.46
C GLN A 220 -19.79 5.35 4.48
N LYS A 221 -20.66 6.17 3.87
CA LYS A 221 -20.26 7.25 2.97
C LYS A 221 -19.44 8.33 3.68
N GLU A 222 -19.71 8.63 4.94
CA GLU A 222 -18.93 9.55 5.77
C GLU A 222 -17.53 8.99 6.06
N LEU A 223 -17.43 7.71 6.42
CA LEU A 223 -16.15 7.02 6.66
C LEU A 223 -15.24 7.01 5.43
N SER A 224 -15.80 6.81 4.24
CA SER A 224 -15.04 6.84 2.97
C SER A 224 -14.36 8.19 2.69
N LYS A 225 -14.82 9.28 3.33
CA LYS A 225 -14.29 10.64 3.16
C LYS A 225 -13.18 11.00 4.15
N VAL A 226 -12.88 10.14 5.12
CA VAL A 226 -11.85 10.40 6.15
C VAL A 226 -10.48 10.57 5.49
N LYS A 227 -9.80 11.68 5.80
CA LYS A 227 -8.48 12.00 5.23
C LYS A 227 -7.37 12.16 6.25
N ASN A 228 -7.73 12.35 7.52
CA ASN A 228 -6.80 12.64 8.60
C ASN A 228 -7.36 12.17 9.96
N SER A 229 -6.52 12.20 10.98
CA SER A 229 -6.83 11.70 12.33
C SER A 229 -8.00 12.43 12.98
N LYS A 230 -8.13 13.75 12.77
CA LYS A 230 -9.27 14.51 13.29
C LYS A 230 -10.59 14.03 12.69
N MET A 231 -10.65 13.90 11.36
CA MET A 231 -11.84 13.37 10.68
C MET A 231 -12.16 11.93 11.10
N LEU A 232 -11.14 11.11 11.37
CA LEU A 232 -11.37 9.75 11.89
C LEU A 232 -11.98 9.77 13.29
N ALA A 233 -11.47 10.63 14.18
CA ALA A 233 -12.01 10.74 15.54
C ALA A 233 -13.47 11.22 15.52
N ASP A 234 -13.78 12.22 14.68
CA ASP A 234 -15.15 12.71 14.50
C ASP A 234 -16.05 11.60 13.92
N ALA A 235 -15.60 10.91 12.86
CA ALA A 235 -16.35 9.82 12.25
C ALA A 235 -16.57 8.63 13.21
N ARG A 236 -15.59 8.29 14.06
CA ARG A 236 -15.72 7.26 15.10
C ARG A 236 -16.80 7.60 16.11
N ASN A 237 -16.74 8.80 16.68
CA ASN A 237 -17.73 9.26 17.64
C ASN A 237 -19.13 9.29 17.02
N GLN A 238 -19.26 9.77 15.78
CA GLN A 238 -20.54 9.77 15.07
C GLN A 238 -21.04 8.35 14.79
N THR A 239 -20.16 7.45 14.36
CA THR A 239 -20.51 6.03 14.12
C THR A 239 -20.98 5.38 15.41
N ALA A 240 -20.33 5.65 16.53
CA ALA A 240 -20.72 5.08 17.82
C ALA A 240 -22.07 5.60 18.31
N MET A 241 -22.28 6.93 18.27
CA MET A 241 -23.57 7.52 18.65
C MET A 241 -24.71 6.99 17.79
N LYS A 242 -24.52 6.94 16.46
CA LYS A 242 -25.51 6.36 15.55
C LYS A 242 -25.72 4.88 15.86
N ALA A 243 -24.65 4.10 16.10
CA ALA A 243 -24.78 2.68 16.40
C ALA A 243 -25.57 2.44 17.70
N GLU A 244 -25.38 3.26 18.75
CA GLU A 244 -26.18 3.20 19.99
C GLU A 244 -27.66 3.50 19.71
N GLU A 245 -27.94 4.55 18.92
CA GLU A 245 -29.30 4.94 18.55
C GLU A 245 -30.01 3.83 17.75
N LEU A 246 -29.32 3.30 16.73
CA LEU A 246 -29.84 2.23 15.88
C LEU A 246 -30.01 0.91 16.66
N GLN A 247 -29.10 0.60 17.59
CA GLN A 247 -29.22 -0.55 18.47
C GLN A 247 -30.46 -0.45 19.37
N LYS A 248 -30.75 0.74 19.89
CA LYS A 248 -31.97 0.99 20.67
C LYS A 248 -33.22 0.76 19.81
N MET A 249 -33.26 1.29 18.58
CA MET A 249 -34.38 1.06 17.66
C MET A 249 -34.58 -0.43 17.36
N LEU A 250 -33.49 -1.19 17.11
CA LEU A 250 -33.55 -2.64 16.92
C LEU A 250 -34.04 -3.40 18.16
N ASN A 251 -33.68 -2.94 19.36
CA ASN A 251 -34.21 -3.51 20.60
C ASN A 251 -35.70 -3.21 20.77
N ASP A 252 -36.17 -2.03 20.35
CA ASP A 252 -37.59 -1.69 20.40
C ASP A 252 -38.40 -2.56 19.39
N ILE A 253 -37.85 -2.85 18.21
CA ILE A 253 -38.43 -3.85 17.26
C ILE A 253 -38.46 -5.24 17.90
N ALA A 254 -37.33 -5.73 18.42
CA ALA A 254 -37.23 -7.08 18.98
C ALA A 254 -38.16 -7.31 20.18
N ASN A 255 -38.47 -6.25 20.94
CA ASN A 255 -39.37 -6.29 22.09
C ASN A 255 -40.81 -5.91 21.76
N GLY A 256 -41.15 -5.66 20.50
CA GLY A 256 -42.52 -5.29 20.08
C GLY A 256 -43.00 -3.95 20.66
N LYS A 257 -42.08 -3.03 20.99
CA LYS A 257 -42.37 -1.72 21.59
C LYS A 257 -42.69 -0.63 20.56
N MET A 258 -42.66 -0.97 19.27
CA MET A 258 -43.00 -0.04 18.21
C MET A 258 -44.54 0.08 18.16
N GLU A 259 -45.08 1.24 18.55
CA GLU A 259 -46.53 1.50 18.60
C GLU A 259 -47.15 1.34 17.21
N GLY A 260 -48.02 0.33 17.10
CA GLY A 260 -48.61 -0.15 15.86
C GLY A 260 -49.17 -1.57 15.97
N SER A 261 -48.81 -2.30 17.02
CA SER A 261 -49.40 -3.59 17.43
C SER A 261 -50.83 -3.50 17.98
N LYS A 262 -51.55 -2.40 17.70
CA LYS A 262 -53.01 -2.44 17.65
C LYS A 262 -53.38 -2.50 16.18
N ASP A 263 -53.70 -3.71 15.71
CA ASP A 263 -54.62 -3.80 14.59
C ASP A 263 -55.83 -2.94 14.94
N PRO A 264 -56.24 -1.96 14.11
CA PRO A 264 -57.42 -1.14 14.36
C PRO A 264 -58.73 -1.96 14.37
N ASP A 265 -58.68 -3.26 14.13
CA ASP A 265 -59.79 -4.20 14.24
C ASP A 265 -59.87 -4.92 15.61
N ASP A 266 -58.93 -4.70 16.53
CA ASP A 266 -58.84 -5.43 17.82
C ASP A 266 -59.23 -4.56 19.04
N GLU A 267 -60.33 -3.82 18.94
CA GLU A 267 -60.97 -3.19 20.11
C GLU A 267 -62.15 -4.01 20.68
N ASN A 268 -62.40 -5.22 20.18
CA ASN A 268 -63.40 -6.12 20.77
C ASN A 268 -63.05 -7.60 20.57
N ASN A 269 -62.19 -8.16 21.44
CA ASN A 269 -62.32 -9.57 21.82
C ASN A 269 -61.62 -9.86 23.15
N GLU A 270 -62.41 -9.99 24.22
CA GLU A 270 -61.96 -10.53 25.52
C GLU A 270 -61.77 -12.07 25.48
N SER A 271 -61.34 -12.61 24.36
CA SER A 271 -60.97 -14.03 24.21
C SER A 271 -59.86 -14.17 23.19
N GLU A 272 -58.63 -13.79 23.58
CA GLU A 272 -57.44 -14.27 22.89
C GLU A 272 -57.28 -15.77 23.19
N ASP A 273 -57.52 -16.62 22.18
CA ASP A 273 -57.28 -18.06 22.23
C ASP A 273 -55.80 -18.36 22.57
N GLU A 274 -55.54 -19.47 23.27
CA GLU A 274 -54.18 -19.86 23.67
C GLU A 274 -53.24 -20.03 22.45
N GLU A 275 -53.77 -20.47 21.30
CA GLU A 275 -53.02 -20.59 20.03
C GLU A 275 -52.55 -19.22 19.47
N ASP A 276 -53.34 -18.15 19.62
CA ASP A 276 -52.96 -16.81 19.16
C ASP A 276 -51.88 -16.19 20.05
N LYS A 277 -51.89 -16.51 21.34
CA LYS A 277 -50.82 -16.12 22.28
C LYS A 277 -49.52 -16.88 21.98
N GLU A 278 -49.60 -18.18 21.77
CA GLU A 278 -48.44 -19.03 21.45
C GLU A 278 -47.78 -18.57 20.14
N ASN A 279 -48.58 -18.25 19.11
CA ASN A 279 -48.09 -17.74 17.82
C ASN A 279 -47.48 -16.32 17.92
N LYS A 280 -48.02 -15.45 18.79
CA LYS A 280 -47.42 -14.14 19.08
C LYS A 280 -46.07 -14.28 19.80
N GLU A 281 -45.96 -15.17 20.78
CA GLU A 281 -44.72 -15.43 21.52
C GLU A 281 -43.64 -16.06 20.62
N GLU A 282 -44.01 -17.03 19.77
CA GLU A 282 -43.10 -17.66 18.80
C GLU A 282 -42.54 -16.63 17.80
N LYS A 283 -43.39 -15.77 17.22
CA LYS A 283 -42.93 -14.69 16.33
C LYS A 283 -42.01 -13.71 17.05
N GLN A 284 -42.28 -13.40 18.31
CA GLN A 284 -41.43 -12.50 19.07
C GLN A 284 -40.05 -13.11 19.40
N GLN A 285 -40.00 -14.40 19.72
CA GLN A 285 -38.73 -15.13 19.87
C GLN A 285 -37.96 -15.20 18.54
N GLU A 286 -38.66 -15.40 17.43
CA GLU A 286 -38.06 -15.41 16.10
C GLU A 286 -37.49 -14.04 15.71
N LYS A 287 -38.21 -12.94 16.00
CA LYS A 287 -37.68 -11.57 15.83
C LYS A 287 -36.38 -11.37 16.61
N GLN A 288 -36.36 -11.74 17.89
CA GLN A 288 -35.15 -11.61 18.72
C GLN A 288 -33.98 -12.41 18.12
N LYS A 289 -34.24 -13.63 17.65
CA LYS A 289 -33.22 -14.47 17.02
C LYS A 289 -32.70 -13.89 15.71
N LYS A 290 -33.58 -13.41 14.82
CA LYS A 290 -33.20 -12.79 13.53
C LYS A 290 -32.44 -11.47 13.74
N LEU A 291 -32.80 -10.68 14.76
CA LEU A 291 -32.16 -9.37 15.05
C LEU A 291 -30.90 -9.44 15.92
N ALA A 292 -30.69 -10.51 16.69
CA ALA A 292 -29.59 -10.62 17.66
C ALA A 292 -28.21 -10.33 17.04
N ASP A 293 -28.00 -10.82 15.83
CA ASP A 293 -26.73 -10.68 15.11
C ASP A 293 -26.42 -9.25 14.67
N ALA A 294 -27.45 -8.51 14.23
CA ALA A 294 -27.36 -7.09 13.89
C ALA A 294 -27.22 -6.23 15.15
N GLN A 295 -27.96 -6.56 16.22
CA GLN A 295 -27.85 -5.91 17.53
C GLN A 295 -26.45 -6.05 18.12
N ASN A 296 -25.86 -7.24 18.03
CA ASN A 296 -24.49 -7.47 18.50
C ASN A 296 -23.46 -6.69 17.68
N GLN A 297 -23.61 -6.61 16.35
CA GLN A 297 -22.70 -5.82 15.51
C GLN A 297 -22.79 -4.33 15.80
N LEU A 298 -23.99 -3.78 15.95
CA LEU A 298 -24.17 -2.37 16.34
C LEU A 298 -23.64 -2.10 17.75
N GLY A 299 -23.85 -3.01 18.70
CA GLY A 299 -23.27 -2.90 20.04
C GLY A 299 -21.73 -2.89 20.00
N ASN A 300 -21.13 -3.73 19.17
CA ASN A 300 -19.68 -3.72 18.96
C ASN A 300 -19.20 -2.43 18.28
N LEU A 301 -19.91 -1.94 17.26
CA LEU A 301 -19.61 -0.66 16.60
C LEU A 301 -19.67 0.51 17.60
N ALA A 302 -20.69 0.54 18.47
CA ALA A 302 -20.84 1.52 19.54
C ALA A 302 -19.69 1.47 20.53
N VAL A 303 -19.35 0.29 21.06
CA VAL A 303 -18.31 0.14 22.08
C VAL A 303 -16.91 0.38 21.52
N ASN A 304 -16.61 -0.17 20.33
CA ASN A 304 -15.27 -0.10 19.74
C ASN A 304 -14.93 1.29 19.20
N ASN A 305 -15.94 2.06 18.79
CA ASN A 305 -15.74 3.40 18.21
C ASN A 305 -16.20 4.52 19.15
N GLY A 306 -16.91 4.20 20.23
CA GLY A 306 -17.39 5.14 21.24
C GLY A 306 -16.27 5.53 22.19
N GLY A 307 -15.92 6.81 22.19
CA GLY A 307 -14.88 7.34 23.06
C GLY A 307 -15.26 7.29 24.55
N LYS A 308 -14.99 6.17 25.24
CA LYS A 308 -14.42 6.29 26.59
C LYS A 308 -13.13 7.07 26.40
N LYS A 309 -13.07 8.30 26.95
CA LYS A 309 -11.91 9.20 26.98
C LYS A 309 -10.62 8.47 26.64
N LEU A 310 -9.98 8.84 25.52
CA LEU A 310 -8.53 8.72 25.42
C LEU A 310 -7.95 9.52 26.59
N ALA A 311 -7.75 8.85 27.73
CA ALA A 311 -6.79 9.30 28.71
C ALA A 311 -5.46 9.34 27.96
N SER A 312 -4.88 10.52 27.90
CA SER A 312 -3.49 10.76 27.54
C SER A 312 -2.59 9.72 28.23
N ALA A 313 -2.20 8.68 27.50
CA ALA A 313 -1.14 7.78 27.91
C ALA A 313 0.18 8.29 27.31
N ASN A 314 0.95 8.91 28.19
CA ASN A 314 2.39 9.13 28.10
C ASN A 314 3.12 7.90 27.51
N PRO A 315 4.14 8.03 26.64
CA PRO A 315 4.80 6.90 26.01
C PRO A 315 5.87 6.33 26.94
N ASN A 316 5.54 5.30 27.71
CA ASN A 316 6.53 4.33 28.19
C ASN A 316 5.87 3.06 28.74
N ALA A 317 6.56 1.92 28.58
CA ALA A 317 6.09 0.53 28.74
C ALA A 317 5.26 0.06 27.52
N GLY A 318 5.66 -0.94 26.74
CA GLY A 318 6.37 -2.17 27.06
C GLY A 318 5.43 -3.32 26.66
N ASP A 319 5.74 -3.98 25.55
CA ASP A 319 5.08 -5.24 25.12
C ASP A 319 5.17 -6.26 26.26
N PRO A 320 4.08 -7.01 26.57
CA PRO A 320 3.96 -8.32 25.93
C PRO A 320 2.50 -8.78 25.65
N SER A 321 2.31 -9.33 24.45
CA SER A 321 1.56 -10.58 24.18
C SER A 321 0.08 -10.67 24.59
N GLY A 322 -0.80 -10.53 23.60
CA GLY A 322 -2.21 -10.95 23.69
C GLY A 322 -2.37 -12.47 23.61
N LYS A 323 -2.96 -13.05 24.65
CA LYS A 323 -3.60 -14.37 24.61
C LYS A 323 -5.04 -14.25 25.10
N ASN A 324 -5.87 -14.96 24.36
CA ASN A 324 -7.32 -14.99 24.28
C ASN A 324 -7.99 -15.74 25.46
N GLY A 325 -9.27 -15.46 25.74
CA GLY A 325 -10.19 -16.28 26.55
C GLY A 325 -10.75 -15.55 27.79
N ASN A 326 -11.92 -14.92 27.75
CA ASN A 326 -13.31 -15.44 27.72
C ASN A 326 -13.92 -15.77 29.10
N SER A 327 -15.12 -15.21 29.31
CA SER A 327 -16.26 -15.66 30.13
C SER A 327 -16.15 -15.70 31.67
N GLY A 328 -17.08 -15.01 32.33
CA GLY A 328 -17.22 -14.94 33.78
C GLY A 328 -18.20 -15.94 34.41
N LYS A 329 -18.57 -15.66 35.67
CA LYS A 329 -19.83 -16.12 36.28
C LYS A 329 -20.15 -15.29 37.52
N ASN A 330 -21.41 -14.92 37.61
CA ASN A 330 -22.13 -14.28 38.71
C ASN A 330 -22.72 -15.35 39.65
N GLY A 331 -23.07 -15.00 40.89
CA GLY A 331 -23.84 -15.83 41.85
C GLY A 331 -23.29 -15.73 43.28
N ASN A 332 -23.78 -14.88 44.19
CA ASN A 332 -25.06 -14.75 44.91
C ASN A 332 -25.06 -15.48 46.28
N ASN A 333 -25.51 -14.72 47.29
CA ASN A 333 -25.87 -15.00 48.70
C ASN A 333 -25.87 -16.46 49.22
N GLU A 334 -25.35 -16.63 50.45
CA GLU A 334 -25.96 -17.48 51.48
C GLU A 334 -25.53 -17.05 52.90
N ASN A 335 -26.54 -16.82 53.76
CA ASN A 335 -26.45 -16.65 55.21
C ASN A 335 -26.17 -18.02 55.87
N GLY A 336 -25.38 -18.02 56.94
CA GLY A 336 -25.23 -19.16 57.84
C GLY A 336 -24.55 -18.75 59.13
N GLU A 337 -25.33 -18.66 60.20
CA GLU A 337 -24.87 -18.55 61.60
C GLU A 337 -24.10 -19.82 61.99
N ASP A 338 -23.01 -19.67 62.75
CA ASP A 338 -22.81 -20.37 64.03
C ASP A 338 -21.41 -20.14 64.62
N GLY A 339 -21.38 -19.71 65.89
CA GLY A 339 -20.60 -20.42 66.89
C GLY A 339 -19.18 -19.97 67.25
N LYS A 340 -19.10 -19.38 68.45
CA LYS A 340 -18.13 -19.64 69.55
C LYS A 340 -16.93 -18.68 69.77
N ASN A 341 -17.07 -17.98 70.91
CA ASN A 341 -16.11 -17.64 71.97
C ASN A 341 -14.68 -18.23 71.91
N GLY A 342 -13.72 -17.38 72.32
CA GLY A 342 -12.43 -17.76 72.91
C GLY A 342 -11.45 -16.58 72.98
N GLU A 343 -11.49 -15.80 74.07
CA GLU A 343 -10.38 -15.60 75.02
C GLU A 343 -9.13 -14.82 74.57
N ASN A 344 -8.95 -13.67 75.24
CA ASN A 344 -7.73 -13.14 75.86
C ASN A 344 -6.34 -13.46 75.29
N GLY A 345 -5.53 -12.40 75.08
CA GLY A 345 -4.07 -12.57 74.99
C GLY A 345 -3.27 -11.33 74.58
N ASN A 346 -3.06 -10.42 75.53
CA ASN A 346 -1.76 -9.81 75.88
C ASN A 346 -0.79 -9.31 74.78
N SER A 347 -0.51 -7.99 74.85
CA SER A 347 0.81 -7.30 74.81
C SER A 347 1.93 -7.82 73.89
N GLY A 348 2.53 -6.92 73.11
CA GLY A 348 3.88 -7.15 72.60
C GLY A 348 4.36 -6.22 71.50
N ASN A 349 5.34 -5.40 71.84
CA ASN A 349 6.03 -4.39 71.06
C ASN A 349 7.01 -4.95 70.00
N GLY A 350 7.31 -4.15 68.96
CA GLY A 350 8.62 -4.13 68.28
C GLY A 350 8.79 -4.94 66.99
N ASN A 351 8.73 -4.28 65.83
CA ASN A 351 9.89 -3.68 65.13
C ASN A 351 9.43 -2.90 63.90
#